data_AF-A0A2P1UMT7-F1
#
_entry.id   AF-A0A2P1UMT7-F1
#
_cell.length_a   1.000
_cell.length_b   1.000
_cell.length_c   1.000
_cell.angle_alpha   90.00
_cell.angle_beta   90.00
_cell.angle_gamma   90.00
#
_symmetry.space_group_name_H-M   'P 1'
#
loop_
_entity.id
_entity.type
_entity.pdbx_description
1 polymer ?
#
loop_
_entity_poly.entity_id
_entity_poly.type
_entity_poly.pdbx_seq_one_letter_code
_entity_poly.pdbx_strand_id
1 'polypeptide(L)' 'MNKQGDCFRGVPEAVWNFYIGGYQVCQKWLKDRKGRTLSDEDILHYHKIVVALAETIKLMQLIDAAIPGFPIE' A
#
# COMPACT_ATOMS: atom_id res chain seq x y z
N MET A 1 -13.86 -1.83 -7.92
CA MET A 1 -14.72 -1.42 -9.03
C MET A 1 -15.94 -0.72 -8.45
N ASN A 2 -16.12 0.57 -8.73
CA ASN A 2 -17.35 1.27 -8.36
C ASN A 2 -18.47 0.93 -9.36
N LYS A 3 -19.67 1.49 -9.18
CA LYS A 3 -20.80 1.26 -10.09
C LYS A 3 -20.56 1.82 -11.51
N GLN A 4 -19.61 2.75 -11.67
CA GLN A 4 -19.18 3.30 -12.96
C GLN A 4 -18.08 2.48 -13.63
N GLY A 5 -17.56 1.41 -12.99
CA GLY A 5 -16.49 0.58 -13.55
C GLY A 5 -15.07 1.04 -13.21
N ASP A 6 -14.91 2.14 -12.46
CA ASP A 6 -13.60 2.66 -12.10
C ASP A 6 -12.88 1.73 -11.12
N CYS A 7 -11.59 1.50 -11.40
CA CYS A 7 -10.72 0.71 -10.57
C CYS A 7 -9.28 1.27 -10.60
N PHE A 8 -8.60 1.17 -9.47
CA PHE A 8 -7.16 1.38 -9.43
C PHE A 8 -6.48 0.20 -10.13
N ARG A 9 -5.61 0.49 -11.08
CA ARG A 9 -4.81 -0.50 -11.83
C ARG A 9 -3.33 -0.24 -11.58
N GLY A 10 -2.51 -1.29 -11.71
CA GLY A 10 -1.06 -1.16 -11.59
C GLY A 10 -0.53 -1.06 -10.15
N VAL A 11 -1.35 -1.34 -9.14
CA VAL A 11 -0.84 -1.50 -7.76
C VAL A 11 -0.10 -2.84 -7.69
N PRO A 12 1.21 -2.86 -7.34
CA PRO A 12 1.96 -4.10 -7.21
C PRO A 12 1.33 -5.03 -6.16
N GLU A 13 1.36 -6.34 -6.41
CA GLU A 13 0.77 -7.33 -5.49
C GLU A 13 1.36 -7.26 -4.08
N ALA A 14 2.68 -7.09 -3.98
CA ALA A 14 3.37 -6.91 -2.71
C ALA A 14 2.83 -5.72 -1.91
N VAL A 15 2.47 -4.62 -2.59
CA VAL A 15 1.87 -3.42 -1.98
C VAL A 15 0.41 -3.66 -1.61
N TRP A 16 -0.36 -4.29 -2.51
CA TRP A 16 -1.77 -4.60 -2.28
C TRP A 16 -2.00 -5.53 -1.08
N ASN A 17 -1.09 -6.48 -0.89
CA ASN A 17 -1.13 -7.47 0.18
C ASN A 17 -0.32 -7.07 1.42
N PHE A 18 0.33 -5.89 1.43
CA PHE A 18 1.16 -5.45 2.55
C PHE A 18 0.35 -5.16 3.82
N TYR A 19 0.84 -5.66 4.95
CA TYR A 19 0.23 -5.47 6.26
C TYR A 19 0.99 -4.45 7.10
N ILE A 20 0.25 -3.58 7.78
CA ILE A 20 0.75 -2.82 8.93
C ILE A 20 -0.13 -3.17 10.12
N GLY A 21 0.46 -3.83 11.13
CA GLY A 21 -0.30 -4.49 12.19
C GLY A 21 -1.26 -5.52 11.60
N GLY A 22 -2.54 -5.47 12.00
CA GLY A 22 -3.58 -6.39 11.52
C GLY A 22 -4.26 -5.98 10.21
N TYR A 23 -3.78 -4.95 9.50
CA TYR A 23 -4.51 -4.36 8.38
C TYR A 23 -3.74 -4.40 7.06
N GLN A 24 -4.40 -4.88 6.00
CA GLN A 24 -3.99 -4.65 4.61
C GLN A 24 -4.35 -3.22 4.23
N VAL A 25 -3.36 -2.33 4.22
CA VAL A 25 -3.59 -0.88 4.20
C VAL A 25 -4.37 -0.43 2.97
N CYS A 26 -3.95 -0.88 1.77
CA CYS A 26 -4.62 -0.56 0.51
C CYS A 26 -6.06 -1.06 0.46
N GLN A 27 -6.31 -2.27 0.97
CA GLN A 27 -7.65 -2.87 0.97
C GLN A 27 -8.57 -2.19 1.99
N LYS A 28 -8.05 -1.96 3.21
CA LYS A 28 -8.78 -1.30 4.29
C LYS A 28 -9.20 0.11 3.87
N TRP A 29 -8.29 0.90 3.28
CA TRP A 29 -8.60 2.28 2.87
C TRP A 29 -9.77 2.34 1.89
N LEU A 30 -9.82 1.44 0.91
CA LEU A 30 -10.92 1.33 -0.05
C LEU A 30 -12.20 0.80 0.60
N LYS A 31 -12.08 -0.20 1.49
CA LYS A 31 -13.21 -0.78 2.23
C LYS A 31 -13.92 0.27 3.08
N ASP A 32 -13.15 1.09 3.80
CA ASP A 32 -13.68 2.15 4.68
C ASP A 32 -14.41 3.26 3.91
N ARG A 33 -14.15 3.38 2.60
CA ARG A 33 -14.78 4.37 1.70
C ARG A 33 -15.78 3.74 0.74
N LYS A 34 -16.13 2.47 0.90
CA LYS A 34 -17.13 1.79 0.07
C LYS A 34 -18.46 2.55 0.13
N GLY A 35 -19.05 2.83 -1.04
CA GLY A 35 -20.32 3.55 -1.16
C GLY A 35 -20.20 5.07 -1.19
N ARG A 36 -18.98 5.63 -1.09
CA ARG A 36 -18.69 7.05 -1.31
C ARG A 36 -18.13 7.25 -2.72
N THR A 37 -18.38 8.41 -3.31
CA THR A 37 -17.64 8.89 -4.48
C THR A 37 -16.30 9.45 -3.99
N LEU A 38 -15.19 9.00 -4.57
CA LEU A 38 -13.87 9.53 -4.26
C LEU A 38 -13.65 10.83 -5.02
N SER A 39 -13.17 11.86 -4.33
CA SER A 39 -12.69 13.08 -4.98
C SER A 39 -11.33 12.86 -5.65
N ASP A 40 -10.89 13.81 -6.47
CA ASP A 40 -9.54 13.80 -7.05
C ASP A 40 -8.46 13.81 -5.95
N GLU A 41 -8.72 14.49 -4.82
CA GLU A 41 -7.84 14.49 -3.67
C GLU A 41 -7.78 13.12 -2.99
N ASP A 42 -8.91 12.43 -2.84
CA ASP A 42 -8.95 11.07 -2.31
C ASP A 42 -8.15 10.09 -3.20
N ILE A 43 -8.30 10.22 -4.52
CA ILE A 43 -7.58 9.41 -5.51
C ILE A 43 -6.08 9.68 -5.42
N LEU A 44 -5.67 10.95 -5.39
CA LEU A 44 -4.27 11.34 -5.22
C LEU A 44 -3.70 10.84 -3.89
N HIS A 45 -4.48 10.92 -2.81
CA HIS A 45 -4.07 10.42 -1.50
C HIS A 45 -3.88 8.90 -1.52
N TYR A 46 -4.76 8.16 -2.18
CA TYR A 46 -4.60 6.72 -2.36
C TYR A 46 -3.32 6.38 -3.13
N HIS A 47 -3.00 7.12 -4.19
CA HIS A 47 -1.72 6.95 -4.89
C HIS A 47 -0.51 7.20 -4.00
N LYS A 48 -0.54 8.23 -3.15
CA LYS A 48 0.53 8.48 -2.17
C LYS A 48 0.70 7.33 -1.19
N ILE A 49 -0.40 6.71 -0.73
CA ILE A 49 -0.34 5.51 0.12
C ILE A 49 0.37 4.37 -0.63
N VAL A 50 -0.02 4.09 -1.87
CA VAL A 50 0.58 3.02 -2.68
C VAL A 50 2.09 3.23 -2.83
N VAL A 51 2.53 4.46 -3.14
CA VAL A 51 3.96 4.79 -3.29
C VAL A 51 4.70 4.65 -1.96
N ALA A 52 4.15 5.15 -0.86
CA ALA A 52 4.77 5.07 0.46
C ALA A 52 4.98 3.61 0.90
N LEU A 53 4.01 2.73 0.63
CA LEU A 53 4.13 1.31 0.93
C LEU A 53 5.18 0.62 0.04
N ALA A 54 5.24 0.97 -1.25
CA ALA A 54 6.26 0.42 -2.15
C ALA A 54 7.68 0.79 -1.68
N GLU A 55 7.92 2.05 -1.31
CA GLU A 55 9.22 2.49 -0.79
C GLU A 55 9.53 1.86 0.58
N THR A 56 8.52 1.66 1.42
CA THR A 56 8.68 0.96 2.71
C THR A 56 9.16 -0.47 2.51
N ILE A 57 8.51 -1.24 1.63
CA ILE A 57 8.89 -2.62 1.29
C ILE A 57 10.34 -2.67 0.79
N LYS A 58 10.68 -1.77 -0.13
CA LYS A 58 12.03 -1.67 -0.69
C LYS A 58 13.07 -1.36 0.39
N LEU A 59 12.80 -0.40 1.28
CA LEU A 59 13.71 -0.04 2.37
C LEU A 59 13.90 -1.19 3.36
N MET A 60 12.84 -1.92 3.71
CA MET A 60 12.95 -3.12 4.56
C MET A 60 13.89 -4.16 3.93
N GLN A 61 13.72 -4.45 2.63
CA GLN A 61 14.60 -5.38 1.92
C GLN A 61 16.06 -4.91 1.88
N LEU A 62 16.29 -3.61 1.73
CA LEU A 62 17.65 -3.04 1.76
C LEU A 62 18.28 -3.14 3.15
N ILE A 63 17.49 -2.97 4.22
CA ILE A 63 17.94 -3.15 5.60
C ILE A 63 18.32 -4.62 5.84
N ASP A 64 17.45 -5.56 5.43
CA ASP A 64 17.71 -7.00 5.57
C ASP A 64 18.96 -7.42 4.78
N ALA A 65 19.20 -6.84 3.61
CA ALA A 65 20.40 -7.10 2.81
C ALA A 65 21.68 -6.48 3.42
N ALA A 66 21.55 -5.36 4.13
CA ALA A 66 22.67 -4.67 4.75
C ALA A 66 23.10 -5.31 6.09
N ILE A 67 22.22 -6.06 6.74
CA ILE A 67 22.47 -6.68 8.05
C ILE A 67 22.59 -8.20 7.87
N PRO A 68 23.81 -8.78 7.93
CA PRO A 68 24.05 -10.20 7.63
C PRO A 68 23.46 -11.16 8.67
N GLY A 69 23.07 -10.65 9.83
CA GLY A 69 22.48 -11.43 10.93
C GLY A 69 22.48 -10.61 12.21
N PHE A 70 21.79 -11.15 13.22
CA PHE A 70 21.88 -10.65 14.59
C PHE A 70 22.48 -11.75 15.49
N PRO A 71 23.43 -11.42 16.40
CA PRO A 71 24.00 -10.09 16.62
C PRO A 71 24.83 -9.60 15.43
N ILE A 72 24.94 -8.28 15.29
CA ILE A 72 25.81 -7.64 14.29
C ILE A 72 27.24 -7.75 14.83
N GLU A 73 28.12 -8.43 14.09
CA GLU A 73 29.56 -8.50 14.37
C GLU A 73 30.34 -7.38 13.68
#